data_AF-A0A1A8ICL7-F1
#
_entry.id   AF-A0A1A8ICL7-F1
#
_cell.length_a   1.000
_cell.length_b   1.000
_cell.length_c   1.000
_cell.angle_alpha   90.00
_cell.angle_beta   90.00
_cell.angle_gamma   90.00
#
_symmetry.space_group_name_H-M   'P 1'
#
loop_
_entity.id
_entity.type
_entity.pdbx_description
1 polymer ?
#
loop_
_entity_poly.entity_id
_entity_poly.type
_entity_poly.pdbx_seq_one_letter_code
_entity_poly.pdbx_strand_id
1 'polypeptide(L)'
;ALIHKHRPDLIDFDKLKKSNAHYNLQNAFNLAEHHLGLTKLLDPEDISVDHPDEKSIITYVVTYYHYFSKMKALKVEGKRIGKVLDNAIETEKMIEKYESLASDLLEWIEQTIIILNNRKFANSLVGVQQQLQAFNTYRTVEKPPKFTEKGNLEVLLFTIQSKMRANNQKVYTPREGKLISDINKAWERLEKAEHERELALRTELIRQEKLEQLARRFDRKAAMRETWLSENQRLVSQDNFGFDLQAVEAATKKHEAIETDIAAYEERVQAVVAVAKELEAESYHDIKRITARKDNVIRLWEYLLELLKARRLRLEQNLGLQRVFQEMLYIMDWMDEMKMLLLSQDYGKHLLGVEDLLQKH
;
A
#
# COMPACT_ATOMS: atom_id res chain seq x y z
N ALA A 1 10.74 -83.77 3.35
CA ALA A 1 9.99 -83.01 2.32
C ALA A 1 9.07 -81.95 2.94
N LEU A 2 8.13 -82.32 3.83
CA LEU A 2 7.21 -81.36 4.47
C LEU A 2 7.94 -80.22 5.21
N ILE A 3 8.96 -80.55 6.01
CA ILE A 3 9.78 -79.55 6.71
C ILE A 3 10.43 -78.58 5.73
N HIS A 4 11.14 -79.08 4.71
CA HIS A 4 11.78 -78.26 3.67
C HIS A 4 10.81 -77.30 2.97
N LYS A 5 9.59 -77.75 2.67
CA LYS A 5 8.58 -76.93 1.98
C LYS A 5 8.16 -75.69 2.78
N HIS A 6 8.08 -75.81 4.11
CA HIS A 6 7.59 -74.74 4.99
C HIS A 6 8.71 -73.98 5.70
N ARG A 7 9.85 -74.65 5.92
CA ARG A 7 11.06 -74.16 6.59
C ARG A 7 12.29 -74.72 5.89
N PRO A 8 12.62 -74.21 4.68
CA PRO A 8 13.79 -74.66 3.93
C PRO A 8 15.11 -74.37 4.66
N ASP A 9 15.08 -73.43 5.60
CA ASP A 9 16.18 -73.08 6.50
C ASP A 9 16.59 -74.21 7.46
N LEU A 10 15.72 -75.19 7.72
CA LEU A 10 15.94 -76.23 8.72
C LEU A 10 16.49 -77.55 8.15
N ILE A 11 16.40 -77.80 6.84
CA ILE A 11 16.81 -79.08 6.27
C ILE A 11 17.31 -78.90 4.83
N ASP A 12 18.51 -79.40 4.56
CA ASP A 12 19.07 -79.47 3.21
C ASP A 12 18.52 -80.70 2.49
N PHE A 13 17.48 -80.50 1.67
CA PHE A 13 16.74 -81.60 1.05
C PHE A 13 17.55 -82.33 -0.03
N ASP A 14 18.44 -81.63 -0.73
CA ASP A 14 19.23 -82.18 -1.83
C ASP A 14 20.30 -83.17 -1.36
N LYS A 15 20.70 -83.08 -0.08
CA LYS A 15 21.63 -84.03 0.55
C LYS A 15 20.98 -85.34 1.00
N LEU A 16 19.66 -85.46 0.99
CA LEU A 16 18.95 -86.66 1.46
C LEU A 16 18.85 -87.71 0.35
N LYS A 17 19.31 -88.94 0.63
CA LYS A 17 19.25 -90.07 -0.32
C LYS A 17 18.19 -91.08 0.10
N LYS A 18 17.45 -91.64 -0.87
CA LYS A 18 16.41 -92.66 -0.62
C LYS A 18 16.94 -93.93 0.06
N SER A 19 18.21 -94.27 -0.15
CA SER A 19 18.87 -95.41 0.48
C SER A 19 18.96 -95.33 2.01
N ASN A 20 18.86 -94.12 2.59
CA ASN A 20 19.10 -93.88 4.01
C ASN A 20 17.80 -93.53 4.75
N ALA A 21 16.76 -94.35 4.58
CA ALA A 21 15.42 -94.07 5.10
C ALA A 21 15.42 -93.80 6.62
N HIS A 22 16.09 -94.65 7.40
CA HIS A 22 16.20 -94.51 8.86
C HIS A 22 16.84 -93.17 9.29
N TYR A 23 17.99 -92.81 8.70
CA TYR A 23 18.65 -91.53 8.97
C TYR A 23 17.77 -90.33 8.58
N ASN A 24 17.09 -90.40 7.43
CA ASN A 24 16.22 -89.33 6.96
C ASN A 24 15.03 -89.09 7.89
N LEU A 25 14.43 -90.16 8.43
CA LEU A 25 13.35 -90.10 9.41
C LEU A 25 13.86 -89.55 10.75
N GLN A 26 14.96 -90.09 11.27
CA GLN A 26 15.55 -89.62 12.52
C GLN A 26 15.91 -88.14 12.47
N ASN A 27 16.52 -87.69 11.36
CA ASN A 27 16.83 -86.28 11.15
C ASN A 27 15.56 -85.42 11.10
N ALA A 28 14.51 -85.85 10.37
CA ALA A 28 13.26 -85.13 10.30
C ALA A 28 12.54 -85.02 11.67
N PHE A 29 12.61 -86.06 12.49
CA PHE A 29 12.02 -86.10 13.84
C PHE A 29 12.79 -85.22 14.82
N ASN A 30 14.13 -85.30 14.80
CA ASN A 30 15.01 -84.44 15.60
C ASN A 30 14.80 -82.96 15.26
N LEU A 31 14.76 -82.62 13.97
CA LEU A 31 14.52 -81.24 13.54
C LEU A 31 13.14 -80.73 13.98
N ALA A 32 12.13 -81.59 13.93
CA ALA A 32 10.79 -81.23 14.36
C ALA A 32 10.69 -81.02 15.88
N GLU A 33 11.34 -81.86 16.68
CA GLU A 33 11.38 -81.70 18.13
C GLU A 33 12.17 -80.45 18.55
N HIS A 34 13.41 -80.31 18.06
CA HIS A 34 14.31 -79.25 18.51
C HIS A 34 13.94 -77.86 17.96
N HIS A 35 13.46 -77.76 16.72
CA HIS A 35 13.21 -76.46 16.08
C HIS A 35 11.73 -76.13 15.88
N LEU A 36 10.84 -77.13 15.85
CA LEU A 36 9.40 -76.91 15.68
C LEU A 36 8.62 -77.19 16.99
N GLY A 37 9.24 -77.78 18.01
CA GLY A 37 8.59 -78.15 19.27
C GLY A 37 7.55 -79.26 19.10
N LEU A 38 7.66 -80.07 18.05
CA LEU A 38 6.78 -81.21 17.78
C LEU A 38 7.33 -82.44 18.49
N THR A 39 6.63 -82.92 19.53
CA THR A 39 6.98 -84.14 20.26
C THR A 39 7.13 -85.31 19.30
N LYS A 40 8.21 -86.09 19.40
CA LYS A 40 8.37 -87.32 18.62
C LYS A 40 7.33 -88.34 19.09
N LEU A 41 6.41 -88.70 18.20
CA LEU A 41 5.38 -89.70 18.48
C LEU A 41 5.68 -91.05 17.80
N LEU A 42 6.71 -91.09 16.96
CA LEU A 42 7.13 -92.27 16.20
C LEU A 42 8.65 -92.35 16.22
N ASP A 43 9.16 -93.57 16.28
CA ASP A 43 10.57 -93.87 16.05
C ASP A 43 10.77 -94.26 14.57
N PRO A 44 11.98 -94.06 14.00
CA PRO A 44 12.26 -94.44 12.61
C PRO A 44 11.98 -95.92 12.32
N GLU A 45 12.12 -96.78 13.32
CA GLU A 45 11.81 -98.20 13.31
C GLU A 45 10.31 -98.48 13.10
N ASP A 46 9.41 -97.60 13.53
CA ASP A 46 7.95 -97.76 13.39
C ASP A 46 7.46 -97.49 11.96
N ILE A 47 8.28 -96.79 11.16
CA ILE A 47 7.95 -96.36 9.79
C ILE A 47 8.76 -97.11 8.74
N SER A 48 10.03 -97.45 9.04
CA SER A 48 10.93 -98.13 8.11
C SER A 48 10.72 -99.66 8.09
N VAL A 49 9.45 -100.07 7.96
CA VAL A 49 8.98 -101.47 7.88
C VAL A 49 8.12 -101.69 6.63
N ASP A 50 7.90 -102.93 6.22
CA ASP A 50 7.14 -103.26 5.00
C ASP A 50 5.68 -102.78 5.06
N HIS A 51 5.08 -102.75 6.26
CA HIS A 51 3.70 -102.33 6.51
C HIS A 51 3.60 -101.45 7.77
N PRO A 52 3.86 -100.13 7.67
CA PRO A 52 3.80 -99.26 8.83
C PRO A 52 2.35 -98.93 9.22
N ASP A 53 2.12 -98.61 10.51
CA ASP A 53 0.78 -98.29 11.00
C ASP A 53 0.32 -96.92 10.47
N GLU A 54 -0.69 -96.97 9.60
CA GLU A 54 -1.25 -95.80 8.93
C GLU A 54 -1.80 -94.79 9.94
N LYS A 55 -2.45 -95.26 11.02
CA LYS A 55 -3.03 -94.36 12.03
C LYS A 55 -1.95 -93.57 12.76
N SER A 56 -0.88 -94.23 13.18
CA SER A 56 0.25 -93.63 13.87
C SER A 56 0.98 -92.62 12.99
N ILE A 57 1.22 -92.95 11.71
CA ILE A 57 1.79 -92.01 10.72
C ILE A 57 0.87 -90.80 10.53
N ILE A 58 -0.43 -91.01 10.34
CA ILE A 58 -1.40 -89.92 10.15
C ILE A 58 -1.40 -89.01 11.37
N THR A 59 -1.49 -89.57 12.58
CA THR A 59 -1.51 -88.78 13.82
C THR A 59 -0.27 -87.89 13.94
N TYR A 60 0.91 -88.41 13.62
CA TYR A 60 2.13 -87.61 13.66
C TYR A 60 2.22 -86.58 12.51
N VAL A 61 1.84 -86.94 11.28
CA VAL A 61 1.80 -85.96 10.16
C VAL A 61 0.77 -84.84 10.42
N VAL A 62 -0.32 -85.13 11.10
CA VAL A 62 -1.34 -84.15 11.53
C VAL A 62 -0.74 -83.10 12.48
N THR A 63 0.20 -83.45 13.36
CA THR A 63 0.86 -82.45 14.21
C THR A 63 1.70 -81.45 13.40
N TYR A 64 2.39 -81.91 12.35
CA TYR A 64 3.08 -81.01 11.40
C TYR A 64 2.09 -80.12 10.65
N TYR A 65 0.95 -80.68 10.21
CA TYR A 65 -0.08 -79.91 9.52
C TYR A 65 -0.63 -78.79 10.42
N HIS A 66 -0.98 -79.09 11.68
CA HIS A 66 -1.46 -78.08 12.63
C HIS A 66 -0.42 -76.98 12.89
N TYR A 67 0.85 -77.36 13.07
CA TYR A 67 1.94 -76.40 13.26
C TYR A 67 2.10 -75.46 12.05
N PHE A 68 2.25 -76.01 10.85
CA PHE A 68 2.47 -75.18 9.65
C PHE A 68 1.21 -74.39 9.25
N SER A 69 0.01 -74.92 9.53
CA SER A 69 -1.25 -74.19 9.38
C SER A 69 -1.31 -72.98 10.32
N LYS A 70 -0.96 -73.17 11.61
CA LYS A 70 -0.87 -72.09 12.60
C LYS A 70 0.19 -71.05 12.21
N MET A 71 1.36 -71.49 11.75
CA MET A 71 2.42 -70.58 11.28
C MET A 71 1.98 -69.75 10.07
N LYS A 72 1.25 -70.35 9.11
CA LYS A 72 0.67 -69.65 7.97
C LYS A 72 -0.41 -68.66 8.41
N ALA A 73 -1.26 -69.03 9.36
CA ALA A 73 -2.28 -68.15 9.94
C ALA A 73 -1.63 -66.94 10.62
N LEU A 74 -0.61 -67.13 11.46
CA LEU A 74 0.16 -66.05 12.09
C LEU A 74 0.80 -65.09 11.07
N LYS A 75 1.32 -65.61 9.95
CA LYS A 75 1.86 -64.76 8.87
C LYS A 75 0.77 -63.91 8.21
N VAL A 76 -0.44 -64.46 8.04
CA VAL A 76 -1.58 -63.71 7.49
C VAL A 76 -2.07 -62.66 8.49
N GLU A 77 -2.14 -62.99 9.78
CA GLU A 77 -2.48 -62.06 10.85
C GLU A 77 -1.47 -60.92 10.94
N GLY A 78 -0.17 -61.22 10.92
CA GLY A 78 0.90 -60.22 10.88
C GLY A 78 0.78 -59.27 9.68
N LYS A 79 0.44 -59.81 8.49
CA LYS A 79 0.16 -58.97 7.30
C LYS A 79 -1.07 -58.09 7.49
N ARG A 80 -2.13 -58.58 8.13
CA ARG A 80 -3.34 -57.78 8.42
C ARG A 80 -3.03 -56.65 9.39
N ILE A 81 -2.30 -56.92 10.47
CA ILE A 81 -1.85 -55.91 11.44
C ILE A 81 -0.97 -54.87 10.75
N GLY A 82 0.00 -55.29 9.94
CA GLY A 82 0.85 -54.39 9.16
C GLY A 82 0.04 -53.43 8.30
N LYS A 83 -0.96 -53.92 7.56
CA LYS A 83 -1.83 -53.08 6.73
C LYS A 83 -2.62 -52.04 7.54
N VAL A 84 -3.10 -52.40 8.74
CA VAL A 84 -3.80 -51.47 9.63
C VAL A 84 -2.85 -50.39 10.14
N LEU A 85 -1.61 -50.78 10.51
CA LEU A 85 -0.59 -49.86 10.96
C LEU A 85 -0.16 -48.88 9.86
N ASP A 86 0.06 -49.37 8.65
CA ASP A 86 0.43 -48.54 7.49
C ASP A 86 -0.65 -47.49 7.22
N ASN A 87 -1.93 -47.89 7.24
CA ASN A 87 -3.06 -46.98 7.09
C ASN A 87 -3.10 -45.93 8.20
N ALA A 88 -2.80 -46.30 9.44
CA ALA A 88 -2.78 -45.36 10.57
C ALA A 88 -1.64 -44.34 10.43
N ILE A 89 -0.45 -44.78 10.06
CA ILE A 89 0.72 -43.91 9.82
C ILE A 89 0.43 -42.93 8.69
N GLU A 90 -0.19 -43.38 7.60
CA GLU A 90 -0.55 -42.52 6.48
C GLU A 90 -1.58 -41.45 6.87
N THR A 91 -2.59 -41.83 7.66
CA THR A 91 -3.58 -40.87 8.19
C THR A 91 -2.94 -39.85 9.11
N GLU A 92 -2.02 -40.26 10.00
CA GLU A 92 -1.31 -39.34 10.88
C GLU A 92 -0.50 -38.31 10.09
N LYS A 93 0.24 -38.75 9.06
CA LYS A 93 0.96 -37.84 8.16
C LYS A 93 0.04 -36.83 7.46
N MET A 94 -1.17 -37.25 7.07
CA MET A 94 -2.16 -36.32 6.50
C MET A 94 -2.65 -35.30 7.53
N ILE A 95 -2.86 -35.72 8.79
CA ILE A 95 -3.25 -34.84 9.90
C ILE A 95 -2.14 -33.80 10.16
N GLU A 96 -0.89 -34.23 10.29
CA GLU A 96 0.26 -33.32 10.47
C GLU A 96 0.36 -32.30 9.32
N LYS A 97 0.18 -32.77 8.08
CA LYS A 97 0.17 -31.89 6.90
C LYS A 97 -0.96 -30.87 6.95
N TYR A 98 -2.17 -31.28 7.33
CA TYR A 98 -3.31 -30.38 7.50
C TYR A 98 -3.01 -29.32 8.56
N GLU A 99 -2.49 -29.73 9.72
CA GLU A 99 -2.18 -28.84 10.84
C GLU A 99 -1.11 -27.81 10.48
N SER A 100 -0.07 -28.20 9.73
CA SER A 100 0.97 -27.28 9.23
C SER A 100 0.36 -26.27 8.25
N LEU A 101 -0.29 -26.74 7.19
CA LEU A 101 -0.84 -25.88 6.15
C LEU A 101 -1.91 -24.92 6.68
N ALA A 102 -2.74 -25.36 7.63
CA ALA A 102 -3.72 -24.50 8.29
C ALA A 102 -3.04 -23.40 9.11
N SER A 103 -1.94 -23.71 9.80
CA SER A 103 -1.19 -22.71 10.58
C SER A 103 -0.55 -21.68 9.66
N ASP A 104 0.12 -22.13 8.60
CA ASP A 104 0.80 -21.27 7.64
C ASP A 104 -0.21 -20.31 6.96
N LEU A 105 -1.38 -20.82 6.58
CA LEU A 105 -2.44 -20.00 5.98
C LEU A 105 -3.00 -18.97 6.97
N LEU A 106 -3.29 -19.39 8.21
CA LEU A 106 -3.81 -18.49 9.24
C LEU A 106 -2.80 -17.40 9.61
N GLU A 107 -1.51 -17.74 9.71
CA GLU A 107 -0.45 -16.77 9.96
C GLU A 107 -0.34 -15.77 8.80
N TRP A 108 -0.36 -16.25 7.55
CA TRP A 108 -0.35 -15.38 6.38
C TRP A 108 -1.56 -14.44 6.36
N ILE A 109 -2.76 -14.93 6.71
CA ILE A 109 -3.97 -14.10 6.80
C ILE A 109 -3.78 -12.97 7.82
N GLU A 110 -3.34 -13.29 9.04
CA GLU A 110 -3.17 -12.29 10.10
C GLU A 110 -2.10 -11.24 9.75
N GLN A 111 -0.96 -11.67 9.21
CA GLN A 111 0.09 -10.76 8.75
C GLN A 111 -0.41 -9.84 7.62
N THR A 112 -1.16 -10.41 6.67
CA THR A 112 -1.73 -9.64 5.55
C THR A 112 -2.75 -8.63 6.05
N ILE A 113 -3.61 -9.00 7.01
CA ILE A 113 -4.57 -8.07 7.64
C ILE A 113 -3.84 -6.88 8.27
N ILE A 114 -2.72 -7.10 8.95
CA ILE A 114 -1.92 -6.01 9.54
C ILE A 114 -1.40 -5.06 8.44
N ILE A 115 -0.89 -5.59 7.34
CA ILE A 115 -0.40 -4.79 6.20
C ILE A 115 -1.54 -4.00 5.55
N LEU A 116 -2.69 -4.64 5.31
CA LEU A 116 -3.88 -4.01 4.72
C LEU A 116 -4.48 -2.94 5.64
N ASN A 117 -4.35 -3.09 6.96
CA ASN A 117 -4.83 -2.10 7.93
C ASN A 117 -3.90 -0.92 8.13
N ASN A 118 -2.70 -0.91 7.53
CA ASN A 118 -1.86 0.26 7.52
C ASN A 118 -2.60 1.44 6.86
N ARG A 119 -2.69 2.59 7.52
CA ARG A 119 -3.34 3.81 7.02
C ARG A 119 -2.34 4.92 6.68
N LYS A 120 -1.05 4.59 6.54
CA LYS A 120 -0.03 5.50 6.04
C LYS A 120 -0.04 5.50 4.51
N PHE A 121 -0.29 6.67 3.94
CA PHE A 121 -0.29 6.89 2.49
C PHE A 121 0.89 7.75 2.08
N ALA A 122 1.37 7.55 0.85
CA ALA A 122 2.34 8.45 0.26
C ALA A 122 1.70 9.83 0.08
N ASN A 123 2.41 10.89 0.44
CA ASN A 123 1.95 12.25 0.19
C ASN A 123 2.32 12.68 -1.24
N SER A 124 1.87 11.96 -2.26
CA SER A 124 1.99 12.36 -3.65
C SER A 124 1.09 11.49 -4.52
N LEU A 125 0.58 12.05 -5.62
CA LEU A 125 -0.27 11.30 -6.56
C LEU A 125 0.43 10.04 -7.08
N VAL A 126 1.70 10.17 -7.48
CA VAL A 126 2.51 9.05 -7.98
C VAL A 126 2.72 7.99 -6.90
N GLY A 127 2.99 8.41 -5.66
CA GLY A 127 3.20 7.48 -4.55
C GLY A 127 1.93 6.67 -4.24
N VAL A 128 0.75 7.31 -4.25
CA VAL A 128 -0.53 6.60 -4.03
C VAL A 128 -0.85 5.67 -5.19
N GLN A 129 -0.55 6.04 -6.44
CA GLN A 129 -0.69 5.16 -7.60
C GLN A 129 0.18 3.91 -7.47
N GLN A 130 1.42 4.03 -6.98
CA GLN A 130 2.29 2.89 -6.70
C GLN A 130 1.72 1.99 -5.59
N GLN A 131 1.18 2.58 -4.52
CA GLN A 131 0.51 1.82 -3.46
C GLN A 131 -0.72 1.06 -3.97
N LEU A 132 -1.49 1.66 -4.89
CA LEU A 132 -2.63 1.01 -5.54
C LEU A 132 -2.18 -0.11 -6.48
N GLN A 133 -1.08 0.08 -7.20
CA GLN A 133 -0.49 -0.97 -8.04
C GLN A 133 -0.04 -2.17 -7.20
N ALA A 134 0.67 -1.94 -6.10
CA ALA A 134 1.07 -3.01 -5.18
C ALA A 134 -0.16 -3.75 -4.61
N PHE A 135 -1.21 -3.02 -4.25
CA PHE A 135 -2.48 -3.62 -3.80
C PHE A 135 -3.15 -4.47 -4.90
N ASN A 136 -3.10 -4.02 -6.16
CA ASN A 136 -3.60 -4.82 -7.28
C ASN A 136 -2.77 -6.09 -7.50
N THR A 137 -1.44 -6.01 -7.39
CA THR A 137 -0.57 -7.20 -7.45
C THR A 137 -0.92 -8.21 -6.37
N TYR A 138 -1.13 -7.75 -5.13
CA TYR A 138 -1.62 -8.61 -4.05
C TYR A 138 -2.93 -9.32 -4.45
N ARG A 139 -3.92 -8.59 -4.97
CA ARG A 139 -5.23 -9.14 -5.34
C ARG A 139 -5.18 -10.13 -6.52
N THR A 140 -4.33 -9.87 -7.51
CA THR A 140 -4.33 -10.65 -8.76
C THR A 140 -3.27 -11.74 -8.81
N VAL A 141 -2.22 -11.65 -7.98
CA VAL A 141 -1.10 -12.58 -8.00
C VAL A 141 -0.96 -13.33 -6.67
N GLU A 142 -0.95 -12.63 -5.54
CA GLU A 142 -0.62 -13.24 -4.24
C GLU A 142 -1.81 -13.92 -3.56
N LYS A 143 -2.99 -13.29 -3.55
CA LYS A 143 -4.22 -13.81 -2.92
C LYS A 143 -4.79 -15.07 -3.60
N PRO A 144 -4.85 -15.18 -4.95
CA PRO A 144 -5.47 -16.34 -5.61
C PRO A 144 -4.91 -17.72 -5.20
N PRO A 145 -3.58 -17.97 -5.15
CA PRO A 145 -3.06 -19.25 -4.71
C PRO A 145 -3.44 -19.56 -3.24
N LYS A 146 -3.53 -18.54 -2.38
CA LYS A 146 -3.98 -18.71 -0.98
C LYS A 146 -5.45 -19.09 -0.86
N PHE A 147 -6.29 -18.61 -1.77
CA PHE A 147 -7.67 -19.07 -1.86
C PHE A 147 -7.77 -20.54 -2.29
N THR A 148 -6.90 -20.97 -3.21
CA THR A 148 -6.80 -22.39 -3.58
C THR A 148 -6.29 -23.25 -2.42
N GLU A 149 -5.28 -22.79 -1.67
CA GLU A 149 -4.81 -23.46 -0.45
C GLU A 149 -5.92 -23.65 0.59
N LYS A 150 -6.75 -22.62 0.81
CA LYS A 150 -7.95 -22.70 1.67
C LYS A 150 -8.89 -23.83 1.22
N GLY A 151 -9.22 -23.92 -0.06
CA GLY A 151 -10.07 -24.99 -0.59
C GLY A 151 -9.41 -26.38 -0.48
N ASN A 152 -8.10 -26.47 -0.71
CA ASN A 152 -7.35 -27.72 -0.56
C ASN A 152 -7.36 -28.24 0.89
N LEU A 153 -7.37 -27.35 1.89
CA LEU A 153 -7.50 -27.73 3.30
C LEU A 153 -8.85 -28.38 3.60
N GLU A 154 -9.95 -27.86 3.04
CA GLU A 154 -11.29 -28.46 3.19
C GLU A 154 -11.33 -29.88 2.59
N VAL A 155 -10.77 -30.04 1.38
CA VAL A 155 -10.66 -31.35 0.70
C VAL A 155 -9.79 -32.33 1.50
N LEU A 156 -8.64 -31.87 2.01
CA LEU A 156 -7.74 -32.70 2.81
C LEU A 156 -8.42 -33.17 4.10
N LEU A 157 -9.10 -32.28 4.81
CA LEU A 157 -9.84 -32.65 6.02
C LEU A 157 -10.94 -33.66 5.70
N PHE A 158 -11.71 -33.45 4.63
CA PHE A 158 -12.74 -34.39 4.19
C PHE A 158 -12.16 -35.77 3.87
N THR A 159 -10.98 -35.83 3.24
CA THR A 159 -10.29 -37.08 2.91
C THR A 159 -9.81 -37.81 4.16
N ILE A 160 -9.20 -37.10 5.11
CA ILE A 160 -8.78 -37.65 6.41
C ILE A 160 -10.00 -38.25 7.13
N GLN A 161 -11.08 -37.47 7.27
CA GLN A 161 -12.28 -37.89 7.97
C GLN A 161 -12.94 -39.10 7.30
N SER A 162 -13.02 -39.11 5.96
CA SER A 162 -13.57 -40.24 5.19
C SER A 162 -12.75 -41.51 5.37
N LYS A 163 -11.41 -41.41 5.33
CA LYS A 163 -10.49 -42.55 5.54
C LYS A 163 -10.59 -43.12 6.95
N MET A 164 -10.71 -42.26 7.97
CA MET A 164 -10.90 -42.69 9.36
C MET A 164 -12.25 -43.38 9.57
N ARG A 165 -13.34 -42.87 8.98
CA ARG A 165 -14.65 -43.52 9.02
C ARG A 165 -14.62 -44.91 8.37
N ALA A 166 -14.01 -45.03 7.18
CA ALA A 166 -13.88 -46.31 6.48
C ALA A 166 -13.10 -47.35 7.30
N ASN A 167 -12.15 -46.89 8.12
CA ASN A 167 -11.36 -47.73 9.03
C ASN A 167 -12.01 -47.91 10.42
N ASN A 168 -13.25 -47.46 10.63
CA ASN A 168 -13.95 -47.48 11.94
C ASN A 168 -13.15 -46.79 13.07
N GLN A 169 -12.37 -45.77 12.75
CA GLN A 169 -11.61 -44.96 13.70
C GLN A 169 -12.43 -43.74 14.14
N LYS A 170 -12.12 -43.21 15.34
CA LYS A 170 -12.66 -41.92 15.78
C LYS A 170 -12.25 -40.84 14.78
N VAL A 171 -13.24 -40.11 14.26
CA VAL A 171 -13.02 -39.08 13.24
C VAL A 171 -12.14 -37.98 13.80
N TYR A 172 -11.12 -37.59 13.04
CA TYR A 172 -10.26 -36.46 13.37
C TYR A 172 -11.07 -35.16 13.44
N THR A 173 -10.84 -34.40 14.51
CA THR A 173 -11.31 -33.02 14.66
C THR A 173 -10.08 -32.15 14.86
N PRO A 174 -9.87 -31.12 14.01
CA PRO A 174 -8.79 -30.16 14.20
C PRO A 174 -8.80 -29.52 15.58
N ARG A 175 -7.62 -29.08 16.04
CA ARG A 175 -7.51 -28.32 17.28
C ARG A 175 -8.27 -26.99 17.20
N GLU A 176 -8.72 -26.47 18.35
CA GLU A 176 -9.38 -25.17 18.41
C GLU A 176 -8.54 -24.08 17.73
N GLY A 177 -9.17 -23.21 16.94
CA GLY A 177 -8.51 -22.17 16.16
C GLY A 177 -8.06 -22.61 14.76
N LYS A 178 -8.07 -23.93 14.46
CA LYS A 178 -7.74 -24.48 13.13
C LYS A 178 -8.92 -25.21 12.50
N LEU A 179 -10.13 -25.02 13.00
CA LEU A 179 -11.33 -25.56 12.37
C LEU A 179 -11.54 -24.86 11.02
N ILE A 180 -12.21 -25.55 10.08
CA ILE A 180 -12.62 -24.92 8.81
C ILE A 180 -13.48 -23.67 9.05
N SER A 181 -14.30 -23.65 10.10
CA SER A 181 -15.05 -22.46 10.51
C SER A 181 -14.15 -21.30 10.91
N ASP A 182 -13.02 -21.57 11.56
CA ASP A 182 -12.09 -20.53 12.02
C ASP A 182 -11.29 -19.97 10.84
N ILE A 183 -10.86 -20.84 9.92
CA ILE A 183 -10.23 -20.42 8.65
C ILE A 183 -11.20 -19.57 7.82
N ASN A 184 -12.48 -19.96 7.74
CA ASN A 184 -13.50 -19.18 7.05
C ASN A 184 -13.70 -17.80 7.71
N LYS A 185 -13.81 -17.73 9.03
CA LYS A 185 -13.89 -16.45 9.77
C LYS A 185 -12.64 -15.58 9.57
N ALA A 186 -11.45 -16.18 9.57
CA ALA A 186 -10.21 -15.44 9.31
C ALA A 186 -10.18 -14.89 7.88
N TRP A 187 -10.64 -15.67 6.91
CA TRP A 187 -10.76 -15.24 5.52
C TRP A 187 -11.77 -14.10 5.34
N GLU A 188 -12.92 -14.15 6.01
CA GLU A 188 -13.90 -13.05 6.02
C GLU A 188 -13.31 -11.75 6.60
N ARG A 189 -12.51 -11.86 7.68
CA ARG A 189 -11.77 -10.72 8.23
C ARG A 189 -10.76 -10.13 7.24
N LEU A 190 -10.07 -10.99 6.48
CA LEU A 190 -9.16 -10.57 5.42
C LEU A 190 -9.89 -9.81 4.31
N GLU A 191 -11.03 -10.32 3.85
CA GLU A 191 -11.84 -9.66 2.81
C GLU A 191 -12.38 -8.31 3.27
N LYS A 192 -12.78 -8.21 4.54
CA LYS A 192 -13.15 -6.92 5.14
C LYS A 192 -11.98 -5.93 5.14
N ALA A 193 -10.80 -6.35 5.59
CA ALA A 193 -9.60 -5.50 5.60
C ALA A 193 -9.18 -5.08 4.18
N GLU A 194 -9.31 -5.97 3.20
CA GLU A 194 -9.07 -5.69 1.78
C GLU A 194 -10.02 -4.60 1.26
N HIS A 195 -11.32 -4.73 1.54
CA HIS A 195 -12.31 -3.74 1.11
C HIS A 195 -12.03 -2.36 1.72
N GLU A 196 -11.76 -2.30 3.03
CA GLU A 196 -11.41 -1.05 3.71
C GLU A 196 -10.13 -0.42 3.16
N ARG A 197 -9.12 -1.23 2.82
CA ARG A 197 -7.87 -0.75 2.21
C ARG A 197 -8.11 -0.20 0.81
N GLU A 198 -8.93 -0.86 -0.01
CA GLU A 198 -9.31 -0.37 -1.35
C GLU A 198 -10.01 0.98 -1.27
N LEU A 199 -10.99 1.13 -0.37
CA LEU A 199 -11.69 2.39 -0.15
C LEU A 199 -10.72 3.49 0.27
N ALA A 200 -9.87 3.23 1.27
CA ALA A 200 -8.95 4.22 1.78
C ALA A 200 -7.92 4.67 0.72
N LEU A 201 -7.40 3.75 -0.10
CA LEU A 201 -6.51 4.07 -1.23
C LEU A 201 -7.22 4.93 -2.28
N ARG A 202 -8.47 4.62 -2.62
CA ARG A 202 -9.26 5.41 -3.59
C ARG A 202 -9.57 6.81 -3.06
N THR A 203 -9.97 6.93 -1.80
CA THR A 203 -10.23 8.23 -1.17
C THR A 203 -8.96 9.09 -1.17
N GLU A 204 -7.82 8.52 -0.80
CA GLU A 204 -6.56 9.27 -0.83
C GLU A 204 -6.11 9.61 -2.26
N LEU A 205 -6.32 8.73 -3.24
CA LEU A 205 -6.02 9.01 -4.64
C LEU A 205 -6.79 10.24 -5.14
N ILE A 206 -8.10 10.28 -4.87
CA ILE A 206 -8.96 11.43 -5.22
C ILE A 206 -8.49 12.70 -4.50
N ARG A 207 -8.08 12.59 -3.23
CA ARG A 207 -7.53 13.72 -2.47
C ARG A 207 -6.27 14.27 -3.14
N GLN A 208 -5.31 13.41 -3.49
CA GLN A 208 -4.08 13.80 -4.17
C GLN A 208 -4.35 14.41 -5.55
N GLU A 209 -5.29 13.88 -6.33
CA GLU A 209 -5.69 14.47 -7.62
C GLU A 209 -6.27 15.88 -7.46
N LYS A 210 -7.13 16.09 -6.45
CA LYS A 210 -7.68 17.42 -6.13
C LYS A 210 -6.58 18.40 -5.74
N LEU A 211 -5.60 17.97 -4.94
CA LEU A 211 -4.47 18.81 -4.56
C LEU A 211 -3.60 19.21 -5.74
N GLU A 212 -3.34 18.28 -6.67
CA GLU A 212 -2.62 18.57 -7.91
C GLU A 212 -3.39 19.57 -8.78
N GLN A 213 -4.72 19.46 -8.88
CA GLN A 213 -5.54 20.44 -9.58
C GLN A 213 -5.50 21.82 -8.92
N LEU A 214 -5.55 21.86 -7.59
CA LEU A 214 -5.47 23.08 -6.80
C LEU A 214 -4.10 23.75 -6.94
N ALA A 215 -3.01 22.97 -6.92
CA ALA A 215 -1.65 23.44 -7.16
C ALA A 215 -1.50 24.03 -8.58
N ARG A 216 -2.06 23.37 -9.61
CA ARG A 216 -2.09 23.93 -10.98
C ARG A 216 -2.88 25.24 -11.06
N ARG A 217 -3.98 25.35 -10.30
CA ARG A 217 -4.77 26.59 -10.20
C ARG A 217 -3.97 27.70 -9.52
N PHE A 218 -3.24 27.38 -8.45
CA PHE A 218 -2.31 28.29 -7.79
C PHE A 218 -1.27 28.80 -8.80
N ASP A 219 -0.59 27.91 -9.51
CA ASP A 219 0.48 28.27 -10.44
C ASP A 219 0.00 29.20 -11.55
N ARG A 220 -1.17 28.92 -12.15
CA ARG A 220 -1.78 29.81 -13.15
C ARG A 220 -2.12 31.18 -12.55
N LYS A 221 -2.73 31.19 -11.36
CA LYS A 221 -3.07 32.46 -10.71
C LYS A 221 -1.82 33.27 -10.40
N ALA A 222 -0.82 32.68 -9.75
CA ALA A 222 0.43 33.32 -9.37
C ALA A 222 1.15 33.92 -10.59
N ALA A 223 1.32 33.14 -11.67
CA ALA A 223 1.94 33.61 -12.90
C ALA A 223 1.26 34.87 -13.48
N MET A 224 -0.08 34.88 -13.55
CA MET A 224 -0.82 36.06 -14.02
C MET A 224 -0.59 37.30 -13.14
N ARG A 225 -0.46 37.12 -11.82
CA ARG A 225 -0.24 38.24 -10.88
C ARG A 225 1.19 38.73 -10.98
N GLU A 226 2.17 37.82 -11.06
CA GLU A 226 3.59 38.16 -11.25
C GLU A 226 3.79 39.03 -12.51
N THR A 227 3.18 38.67 -13.65
CA THR A 227 3.23 39.48 -14.88
C THR A 227 2.59 40.85 -14.68
N TRP A 228 1.33 40.88 -14.19
CA TRP A 228 0.61 42.15 -14.02
C TRP A 228 1.32 43.09 -13.04
N LEU A 229 1.85 42.56 -11.93
CA LEU A 229 2.61 43.31 -10.94
C LEU A 229 3.87 43.92 -11.56
N SER A 230 4.65 43.11 -12.28
CA SER A 230 5.89 43.57 -12.91
C SER A 230 5.63 44.67 -13.95
N GLU A 231 4.57 44.53 -14.74
CA GLU A 231 4.16 45.54 -15.73
C GLU A 231 3.73 46.86 -15.07
N ASN A 232 2.93 46.78 -14.00
CA ASN A 232 2.46 47.97 -13.29
C ASN A 232 3.59 48.66 -12.51
N GLN A 233 4.50 47.91 -11.89
CA GLN A 233 5.69 48.45 -11.24
C GLN A 233 6.53 49.26 -12.23
N ARG A 234 6.74 48.73 -13.45
CA ARG A 234 7.44 49.44 -14.52
C ARG A 234 6.71 50.71 -14.95
N LEU A 235 5.38 50.66 -15.05
CA LEU A 235 4.55 51.80 -15.42
C LEU A 235 4.62 52.92 -14.38
N VAL A 236 4.51 52.59 -13.09
CA VAL A 236 4.53 53.60 -12.01
C VAL A 236 5.93 54.12 -11.69
N SER A 237 6.97 53.44 -12.14
CA SER A 237 8.35 53.91 -11.99
C SER A 237 8.68 55.10 -12.91
N GLN A 238 7.82 55.44 -13.88
CA GLN A 238 8.04 56.53 -14.82
C GLN A 238 7.34 57.83 -14.38
N ASP A 239 8.14 58.88 -14.19
CA ASP A 239 7.67 60.21 -13.81
C ASP A 239 7.38 61.06 -15.06
N ASN A 240 6.25 60.77 -15.70
CA ASN A 240 5.76 61.51 -16.87
C ASN A 240 4.83 62.66 -16.41
N PHE A 241 5.35 63.62 -15.64
CA PHE A 241 4.54 64.67 -15.01
C PHE A 241 4.26 65.87 -15.93
N GLY A 242 5.11 66.12 -16.93
CA GLY A 242 5.02 67.29 -17.79
C GLY A 242 5.81 68.49 -17.23
N PHE A 243 5.72 69.63 -17.93
CA PHE A 243 6.54 70.82 -17.65
C PHE A 243 5.75 72.07 -17.26
N ASP A 244 4.42 72.02 -17.35
CA ASP A 244 3.52 73.11 -16.97
C ASP A 244 2.47 72.64 -15.95
N LEU A 245 1.79 73.59 -15.29
CA LEU A 245 0.82 73.26 -14.24
C LEU A 245 -0.32 72.36 -14.76
N GLN A 246 -0.82 72.63 -15.96
CA GLN A 246 -1.94 71.88 -16.53
C GLN A 246 -1.58 70.40 -16.76
N ALA A 247 -0.38 70.13 -17.27
CA ALA A 247 0.14 68.78 -17.49
C ALA A 247 0.33 68.03 -16.16
N VAL A 248 0.81 68.72 -15.12
CA VAL A 248 1.05 68.12 -13.80
C VAL A 248 -0.27 67.83 -13.07
N GLU A 249 -1.27 68.70 -13.19
CA GLU A 249 -2.63 68.45 -12.70
C GLU A 249 -3.28 67.26 -13.43
N ALA A 250 -3.09 67.16 -14.76
CA ALA A 250 -3.56 66.01 -15.53
C ALA A 250 -2.84 64.71 -15.11
N ALA A 251 -1.52 64.77 -14.87
CA ALA A 251 -0.75 63.64 -14.35
C ALA A 251 -1.23 63.21 -12.95
N THR A 252 -1.64 64.16 -12.11
CA THR A 252 -2.23 63.91 -10.78
C THR A 252 -3.53 63.13 -10.89
N LYS A 253 -4.49 63.59 -11.71
CA LYS A 253 -5.74 62.86 -11.96
C LYS A 253 -5.49 61.45 -12.53
N LYS A 254 -4.51 61.32 -13.42
CA LYS A 254 -4.12 60.01 -13.97
C LYS A 254 -3.53 59.09 -12.88
N HIS A 255 -2.76 59.64 -11.94
CA HIS A 255 -2.22 58.86 -10.83
C HIS A 255 -3.32 58.37 -9.89
N GLU A 256 -4.28 59.22 -9.53
CA GLU A 256 -5.45 58.84 -8.71
C GLU A 256 -6.26 57.70 -9.35
N ALA A 257 -6.44 57.73 -10.68
CA ALA A 257 -7.08 56.65 -11.41
C ALA A 257 -6.28 55.33 -11.30
N ILE A 258 -4.95 55.39 -11.45
CA ILE A 258 -4.07 54.23 -11.28
C ILE A 258 -4.12 53.67 -9.85
N GLU A 259 -4.12 54.53 -8.83
CA GLU A 259 -4.25 54.11 -7.44
C GLU A 259 -5.57 53.37 -7.20
N THR A 260 -6.67 53.87 -7.77
CA THR A 260 -7.99 53.25 -7.67
C THR A 260 -8.01 51.86 -8.34
N ASP A 261 -7.45 51.76 -9.56
CA ASP A 261 -7.36 50.49 -10.30
C ASP A 261 -6.49 49.47 -9.57
N ILE A 262 -5.36 49.91 -8.99
CA ILE A 262 -4.48 49.04 -8.22
C ILE A 262 -5.17 48.59 -6.93
N ALA A 263 -5.82 49.49 -6.18
CA ALA A 263 -6.56 49.13 -4.97
C ALA A 263 -7.62 48.05 -5.25
N ALA A 264 -8.37 48.17 -6.36
CA ALA A 264 -9.33 47.15 -6.77
C ALA A 264 -8.68 45.80 -7.14
N TYR A 265 -7.39 45.76 -7.46
CA TYR A 265 -6.65 44.54 -7.78
C TYR A 265 -6.22 43.73 -6.55
N GLU A 266 -6.25 44.32 -5.34
CA GLU A 266 -5.80 43.68 -4.10
C GLU A 266 -6.47 42.31 -3.87
N GLU A 267 -7.78 42.21 -4.11
CA GLU A 267 -8.55 40.97 -3.95
C GLU A 267 -7.96 39.82 -4.80
N ARG A 268 -7.43 40.15 -5.99
CA ARG A 268 -6.82 39.16 -6.89
C ARG A 268 -5.48 38.64 -6.38
N VAL A 269 -4.74 39.44 -5.62
CA VAL A 269 -3.52 39.04 -4.92
C VAL A 269 -3.89 38.18 -3.71
N GLN A 270 -4.87 38.60 -2.92
CA GLN A 270 -5.39 37.81 -1.79
C GLN A 270 -5.94 36.45 -2.22
N ALA A 271 -6.53 36.36 -3.41
CA ALA A 271 -6.99 35.09 -3.98
C ALA A 271 -5.85 34.10 -4.30
N VAL A 272 -4.59 34.55 -4.44
CA VAL A 272 -3.41 33.66 -4.53
C VAL A 272 -3.02 33.15 -3.15
N VAL A 273 -3.01 34.05 -2.17
CA VAL A 273 -2.73 33.74 -0.76
C VAL A 273 -3.73 32.72 -0.21
N ALA A 274 -5.02 32.89 -0.51
CA ALA A 274 -6.08 31.98 -0.09
C ALA A 274 -5.86 30.55 -0.61
N VAL A 275 -5.51 30.40 -1.89
CA VAL A 275 -5.24 29.07 -2.49
C VAL A 275 -3.98 28.44 -1.89
N ALA A 276 -2.94 29.23 -1.61
CA ALA A 276 -1.75 28.72 -0.93
C ALA A 276 -2.07 28.20 0.48
N LYS A 277 -2.90 28.92 1.24
CA LYS A 277 -3.37 28.50 2.57
C LYS A 277 -4.19 27.20 2.52
N GLU A 278 -5.03 27.04 1.49
CA GLU A 278 -5.80 25.81 1.28
C GLU A 278 -4.87 24.60 1.03
N LEU A 279 -3.84 24.78 0.20
CA LEU A 279 -2.80 23.75 -0.04
C LEU A 279 -1.99 23.43 1.23
N GLU A 280 -1.72 24.44 2.06
CA GLU A 280 -1.02 24.28 3.34
C GLU A 280 -1.84 23.47 4.35
N ALA A 281 -3.13 23.81 4.49
CA ALA A 281 -4.06 23.13 5.38
C ALA A 281 -4.20 21.64 5.03
N GLU A 282 -4.18 21.31 3.73
CA GLU A 282 -4.26 19.94 3.23
C GLU A 282 -2.89 19.22 3.17
N SER A 283 -1.83 19.84 3.70
CA SER A 283 -0.47 19.29 3.75
C SER A 283 0.07 18.86 2.38
N TYR A 284 -0.12 19.70 1.35
CA TYR A 284 0.40 19.42 0.01
C TYR A 284 1.91 19.18 0.03
N HIS A 285 2.37 18.22 -0.78
CA HIS A 285 3.75 17.72 -0.71
C HIS A 285 4.82 18.75 -1.06
N ASP A 286 4.53 19.63 -2.01
CA ASP A 286 5.42 20.69 -2.46
C ASP A 286 5.04 22.06 -1.87
N ILE A 287 4.57 22.06 -0.62
CA ILE A 287 4.11 23.29 0.05
C ILE A 287 5.21 24.35 0.14
N LYS A 288 6.48 23.95 0.25
CA LYS A 288 7.61 24.89 0.32
C LYS A 288 7.72 25.75 -0.95
N ARG A 289 7.54 25.16 -2.15
CA ARG A 289 7.52 25.90 -3.42
C ARG A 289 6.33 26.85 -3.48
N ILE A 290 5.15 26.37 -3.08
CA ILE A 290 3.91 27.16 -3.05
C ILE A 290 4.08 28.39 -2.14
N THR A 291 4.59 28.19 -0.92
CA THR A 291 4.83 29.27 0.04
C THR A 291 5.85 30.28 -0.48
N ALA A 292 7.00 29.82 -0.99
CA ALA A 292 8.02 30.70 -1.54
C ALA A 292 7.51 31.56 -2.71
N ARG A 293 6.69 30.97 -3.59
CA ARG A 293 6.08 31.70 -4.72
C ARG A 293 4.99 32.66 -4.25
N LYS A 294 4.17 32.26 -3.28
CA LYS A 294 3.16 33.13 -2.65
C LYS A 294 3.83 34.35 -2.00
N ASP A 295 4.91 34.15 -1.26
CA ASP A 295 5.68 35.24 -0.64
C ASP A 295 6.30 36.17 -1.70
N ASN A 296 6.73 35.62 -2.84
CA ASN A 296 7.20 36.43 -3.96
C ASN A 296 6.11 37.37 -4.51
N VAL A 297 4.89 36.86 -4.71
CA VAL A 297 3.75 37.69 -5.16
C VAL A 297 3.44 38.80 -4.15
N ILE A 298 3.48 38.50 -2.86
CA ILE A 298 3.27 39.49 -1.79
C ILE A 298 4.34 40.57 -1.84
N ARG A 299 5.63 40.20 -1.93
CA ARG A 299 6.72 41.18 -2.04
C ARG A 299 6.58 42.10 -3.25
N LEU A 300 6.20 41.55 -4.41
CA LEU A 300 5.94 42.34 -5.61
C LEU A 300 4.76 43.31 -5.40
N TRP A 301 3.70 42.87 -4.72
CA TRP A 301 2.57 43.72 -4.37
C TRP A 301 2.97 44.86 -3.43
N GLU A 302 3.69 44.56 -2.35
CA GLU A 302 4.18 45.55 -1.39
C GLU A 302 5.09 46.58 -2.07
N TYR A 303 6.01 46.13 -2.93
CA TYR A 303 6.88 47.02 -3.69
C TYR A 303 6.10 47.94 -4.66
N LEU A 304 5.03 47.44 -5.29
CA LEU A 304 4.16 48.29 -6.12
C LEU A 304 3.50 49.40 -5.29
N LEU A 305 3.02 49.08 -4.09
CA LEU A 305 2.43 50.07 -3.19
C LEU A 305 3.45 51.12 -2.72
N GLU A 306 4.70 50.72 -2.48
CA GLU A 306 5.79 51.67 -2.18
C GLU A 306 6.08 52.60 -3.36
N LEU A 307 6.15 52.06 -4.58
CA LEU A 307 6.35 52.87 -5.79
C LEU A 307 5.22 53.87 -6.01
N LEU A 308 3.96 53.49 -5.75
CA LEU A 308 2.81 54.40 -5.81
C LEU A 308 2.97 55.56 -4.84
N LYS A 309 3.24 55.26 -3.56
CA LYS A 309 3.44 56.29 -2.54
C LYS A 309 4.59 57.24 -2.89
N ALA A 310 5.72 56.68 -3.35
CA ALA A 310 6.87 57.46 -3.74
C ALA A 310 6.57 58.36 -4.95
N ARG A 311 5.85 57.86 -5.95
CA ARG A 311 5.43 58.63 -7.12
C ARG A 311 4.46 59.74 -6.75
N ARG A 312 3.50 59.47 -5.88
CA ARG A 312 2.56 60.47 -5.34
C ARG A 312 3.30 61.64 -4.70
N LEU A 313 4.24 61.34 -3.82
CA LEU A 313 5.03 62.37 -3.14
C LEU A 313 5.79 63.25 -4.15
N ARG A 314 6.45 62.66 -5.15
CA ARG A 314 7.18 63.42 -6.18
C ARG A 314 6.23 64.27 -7.03
N LEU A 315 5.04 63.76 -7.33
CA LEU A 315 4.02 64.47 -8.10
C LEU A 315 3.43 65.66 -7.32
N GLU A 316 3.16 65.48 -6.03
CA GLU A 316 2.71 66.56 -5.13
C GLU A 316 3.78 67.67 -4.99
N GLN A 317 5.05 67.29 -4.88
CA GLN A 317 6.17 68.25 -4.88
C GLN A 317 6.26 69.03 -6.20
N ASN A 318 6.13 68.33 -7.33
CA ASN A 318 6.17 68.97 -8.65
C ASN A 318 4.97 69.90 -8.88
N LEU A 319 3.77 69.49 -8.45
CA LEU A 319 2.56 70.32 -8.48
C LEU A 319 2.73 71.60 -7.65
N GLY A 320 3.30 71.47 -6.44
CA GLY A 320 3.64 72.62 -5.60
C GLY A 320 4.60 73.60 -6.28
N LEU A 321 5.66 73.07 -6.91
CA LEU A 321 6.63 73.88 -7.66
C LEU A 321 5.97 74.64 -8.82
N GLN A 322 5.11 73.97 -9.60
CA GLN A 322 4.42 74.60 -10.73
C GLN A 322 3.45 75.70 -10.28
N ARG A 323 2.77 75.52 -9.14
CA ARG A 323 1.93 76.58 -8.55
C ARG A 323 2.74 77.80 -8.18
N VAL A 324 3.89 77.60 -7.52
CA VAL A 324 4.81 78.70 -7.20
C VAL A 324 5.30 79.41 -8.46
N PHE A 325 5.64 78.68 -9.54
CA PHE A 325 6.02 79.30 -10.80
C PHE A 325 4.88 80.11 -11.42
N GLN A 326 3.65 79.61 -11.38
CA GLN A 326 2.50 80.37 -11.88
C GLN A 326 2.26 81.64 -11.05
N GLU A 327 2.38 81.56 -9.72
CA GLU A 327 2.31 82.73 -8.83
C GLU A 327 3.43 83.75 -9.13
N MET A 328 4.66 83.28 -9.36
CA MET A 328 5.78 84.15 -9.75
C MET A 328 5.52 84.85 -11.08
N LEU A 329 5.03 84.14 -12.10
CA LEU A 329 4.66 84.72 -13.38
C LEU A 329 3.57 85.79 -13.22
N TYR A 330 2.53 85.48 -12.44
CA TYR A 330 1.45 86.43 -12.14
C TYR A 330 1.98 87.69 -11.43
N ILE A 331 2.85 87.54 -10.43
CA ILE A 331 3.44 88.68 -9.71
C ILE A 331 4.34 89.49 -10.64
N MET A 332 5.11 88.85 -11.52
CA MET A 332 5.98 89.53 -12.48
C MET A 332 5.15 90.35 -13.48
N ASP A 333 4.09 89.77 -14.05
CA ASP A 333 3.17 90.47 -14.94
C ASP A 333 2.52 91.66 -14.22
N TRP A 334 2.05 91.46 -12.98
CA TRP A 334 1.49 92.53 -12.16
C TRP A 334 2.51 93.63 -11.84
N MET A 335 3.76 93.28 -11.55
CA MET A 335 4.85 94.24 -11.33
C MET A 335 5.13 95.04 -12.59
N ASP A 336 5.13 94.41 -13.76
CA ASP A 336 5.33 95.10 -15.03
C ASP A 336 4.15 96.04 -15.33
N GLU A 337 2.90 95.64 -15.04
CA GLU A 337 1.74 96.52 -15.10
C GLU A 337 1.87 97.73 -14.17
N MET A 338 2.24 97.51 -12.90
CA MET A 338 2.47 98.58 -11.93
C MET A 338 3.60 99.51 -12.36
N LYS A 339 4.69 98.97 -12.89
CA LYS A 339 5.80 99.75 -13.44
C LYS A 339 5.34 100.62 -14.61
N MET A 340 4.51 100.09 -15.52
CA MET A 340 3.95 100.85 -16.63
C MET A 340 3.05 102.00 -16.13
N LEU A 341 2.25 101.77 -15.09
CA LEU A 341 1.43 102.82 -14.46
C LEU A 341 2.29 103.90 -13.79
N LEU A 342 3.31 103.52 -13.02
CA LEU A 342 4.21 104.45 -12.32
C LEU A 342 5.10 105.27 -13.27
N LEU A 343 5.46 104.71 -14.43
CA LEU A 343 6.21 105.42 -15.48
C LEU A 343 5.31 106.26 -16.40
N SER A 344 3.99 106.27 -16.18
CA SER A 344 3.07 107.08 -16.96
C SER A 344 3.43 108.57 -16.85
N GLN A 345 3.59 109.22 -17.99
CA GLN A 345 3.79 110.68 -18.09
C GLN A 345 2.45 111.42 -18.29
N ASP A 346 1.32 110.80 -17.96
CA ASP A 346 0.01 111.44 -18.03
C ASP A 346 -0.18 112.38 -16.83
N TYR A 347 -0.35 113.67 -17.11
CA TYR A 347 -0.58 114.70 -16.08
C TYR A 347 -2.06 115.09 -15.96
N GLY A 348 -2.96 114.44 -16.70
CA GLY A 348 -4.36 114.84 -16.78
C GLY A 348 -4.54 116.14 -17.58
N LYS A 349 -5.72 116.31 -18.20
CA LYS A 349 -6.00 117.48 -19.06
C LYS A 349 -6.67 118.65 -18.33
N HIS A 350 -7.27 118.38 -17.17
CA HIS A 350 -8.07 119.32 -16.37
C HIS A 350 -7.94 118.99 -14.88
N LEU A 351 -8.27 119.94 -13.99
CA LEU A 351 -8.12 119.82 -12.53
C LEU A 351 -8.70 118.50 -11.95
N LEU A 352 -9.93 118.13 -12.34
CA LEU A 352 -10.56 116.89 -11.90
C LEU A 352 -9.79 115.63 -12.33
N GLY A 353 -9.14 115.66 -13.51
CA GLY A 353 -8.31 114.56 -13.98
C GLY A 353 -6.97 114.48 -13.25
N VAL A 354 -6.42 115.63 -12.85
CA VAL A 354 -5.21 115.69 -11.99
C VAL A 354 -5.54 115.14 -10.60
N GLU A 355 -6.67 115.54 -10.01
CA GLU A 355 -7.12 115.07 -8.69
C GLU A 355 -7.41 113.55 -8.68
N ASP A 356 -8.03 113.02 -9.74
CA ASP A 356 -8.26 111.58 -9.91
C ASP A 356 -6.95 110.78 -10.06
N LEU A 357 -5.97 111.30 -10.82
CA LEU A 357 -4.64 110.68 -10.92
C LEU A 357 -3.89 110.72 -9.58
N LEU A 358 -4.06 111.78 -8.79
CA LEU A 358 -3.44 111.92 -7.47
C LEU A 358 -4.09 111.01 -6.42
N GLN A 359 -5.37 110.69 -6.57
CA GLN A 359 -6.07 109.71 -5.73
C GLN A 359 -5.72 108.25 -6.09
N LYS A 360 -5.37 108.00 -7.35
CA LYS A 360 -4.98 106.66 -7.86
C LYS A 360 -3.51 106.33 -7.57
N HIS A 361 -2.64 107.34 -7.49
CA HIS A 361 -1.26 107.22 -7.02
C HIS A 361 -1.23 107.01 -5.50
#